data_AF-A0A401ITZ4-F1
#
_entry.id   AF-A0A401ITZ4-F1
#
_cell.length_a   1.000
_cell.length_b   1.000
_cell.length_c   1.000
_cell.angle_alpha   90.00
_cell.angle_beta   90.00
_cell.angle_gamma   90.00
#
_symmetry.space_group_name_H-M   'P 1'
#
loop_
_entity.id
_entity.type
_entity.pdbx_description
1 polymer ?
#
loop_
_entity_poly.entity_id
_entity_poly.type
_entity_poly.pdbx_seq_one_letter_code
_entity_poly.pdbx_strand_id
1 'polypeptide(L)'
;MNWKYIGIFLFVLWLLLTTTKFSNLSNQSYFSYKRAYFGRLEWYKNFRNWLLIAALLLIEIFAPLKTIFLMFFLAALLFMCLCFRNLKHRVGLPSVSLWLFLGNMILVALSGTVIFAL
;
A
#
# COMPACT_ATOMS: atom_id res chain seq x y z
N MET A 1 -12.27 -20.38 13.91
CA MET A 1 -12.04 -19.97 12.51
C MET A 1 -10.92 -18.93 12.52
N ASN A 2 -9.88 -19.12 11.71
CA ASN A 2 -8.67 -18.30 11.81
C ASN A 2 -8.80 -16.97 11.04
N TRP A 3 -9.69 -16.10 11.50
CA TRP A 3 -10.02 -14.80 10.89
C TRP A 3 -8.81 -13.91 10.61
N LYS A 4 -7.78 -13.99 11.47
CA LYS A 4 -6.49 -13.30 11.25
C LYS A 4 -5.83 -13.64 9.92
N TYR A 5 -5.83 -14.91 9.51
CA TYR A 5 -5.19 -15.33 8.25
C TYR A 5 -6.00 -14.88 7.04
N ILE A 6 -7.33 -14.82 7.17
CA ILE A 6 -8.22 -14.28 6.13
C ILE A 6 -7.93 -12.78 5.95
N GLY A 7 -7.81 -12.01 7.04
CA GLY A 7 -7.43 -10.60 6.98
C GLY A 7 -6.07 -10.39 6.31
N ILE A 8 -5.05 -11.15 6.73
CA ILE A 8 -3.70 -11.11 6.12
C ILE A 8 -3.78 -11.41 4.63
N PHE A 9 -4.50 -12.48 4.24
CA PHE A 9 -4.65 -12.87 2.85
C PHE A 9 -5.31 -11.77 2.01
N LEU A 10 -6.41 -11.17 2.49
CA LEU A 10 -7.10 -10.08 1.79
C LEU A 10 -6.21 -8.86 1.60
N PHE A 11 -5.39 -8.52 2.59
CA PHE A 11 -4.44 -7.41 2.46
C PHE A 11 -3.34 -7.71 1.45
N VAL A 12 -2.76 -8.91 1.48
CA VAL A 12 -1.75 -9.32 0.48
C VAL A 12 -2.35 -9.27 -0.92
N LEU A 13 -3.58 -9.77 -1.09
CA LEU A 13 -4.31 -9.71 -2.36
C LEU A 13 -4.54 -8.27 -2.80
N TRP A 14 -4.96 -7.39 -1.88
CA TRP A 14 -5.10 -5.96 -2.15
C TRP A 14 -3.79 -5.32 -2.60
N LEU A 15 -2.69 -5.67 -1.94
CA LEU A 15 -1.36 -5.13 -2.20
C LEU A 15 -0.86 -5.57 -3.58
N LEU A 16 -1.06 -6.84 -3.96
CA LEU A 16 -0.78 -7.34 -5.31
C LEU A 16 -1.63 -6.63 -6.38
N LEU A 17 -2.94 -6.47 -6.15
CA LEU A 17 -3.82 -5.75 -7.09
C LEU A 17 -3.45 -4.26 -7.22
N THR A 18 -2.97 -3.65 -6.14
CA THR A 18 -2.58 -2.24 -6.15
C THR A 18 -1.26 -2.04 -6.88
N THR A 19 -0.27 -2.88 -6.63
CA THR A 19 1.06 -2.81 -7.26
C THR A 19 1.04 -3.13 -8.75
N THR A 20 0.25 -4.12 -9.17
CA THR A 20 0.01 -4.41 -10.59
C THR A 20 -0.65 -3.24 -11.30
N LYS A 21 -1.71 -2.66 -10.70
CA LYS A 21 -2.37 -1.49 -11.30
C LYS A 21 -1.46 -0.28 -11.36
N PHE A 22 -0.66 -0.06 -10.33
CA PHE A 22 0.34 1.01 -10.27
C PHE A 22 1.36 0.86 -11.41
N SER A 23 1.87 -0.35 -11.63
CA SER A 23 2.83 -0.65 -12.71
C SER A 23 2.21 -0.57 -14.12
N ASN A 24 0.96 -0.97 -14.28
CA ASN A 24 0.28 -0.84 -15.57
C ASN A 24 -0.01 0.63 -15.92
N LEU A 25 -0.37 1.44 -14.92
CA LEU A 25 -0.57 2.88 -15.10
C LEU A 25 0.73 3.62 -15.38
N SER A 26 1.89 3.17 -14.85
CA SER A 26 3.17 3.84 -15.10
C SER A 26 3.61 3.80 -16.57
N ASN A 27 3.07 2.87 -17.36
CA ASN A 27 3.33 2.76 -18.78
C ASN A 27 2.41 3.64 -19.64
N GLN A 28 1.45 4.33 -19.02
CA GLN A 28 0.52 5.24 -19.72
C GLN A 28 1.05 6.68 -19.72
N SER A 29 0.70 7.44 -20.75
CA SER A 29 1.14 8.84 -20.94
C SER A 29 0.74 9.78 -19.78
N TYR A 30 -0.36 9.50 -19.09
CA TYR A 30 -0.84 10.30 -17.96
C TYR A 30 -0.93 9.45 -16.68
N PHE A 31 0.17 9.43 -15.92
CA PHE A 31 0.22 8.77 -14.61
C PHE A 31 -0.42 9.64 -13.53
N SER A 32 -1.28 9.04 -12.70
CA SER A 32 -1.87 9.70 -11.53
C SER A 32 -1.83 8.76 -10.32
N TYR A 33 -1.17 9.23 -9.26
CA TYR A 33 -1.08 8.52 -7.98
C TYR A 33 -2.44 8.21 -7.38
N LYS A 34 -3.35 9.20 -7.37
CA LYS A 34 -4.73 9.01 -6.91
C LYS A 34 -5.41 7.85 -7.63
N ARG A 35 -5.24 7.78 -8.97
CA ARG A 35 -5.81 6.70 -9.78
C ARG A 35 -5.11 5.36 -9.53
N ALA A 36 -3.81 5.35 -9.30
CA ALA A 36 -3.07 4.12 -9.01
C ALA A 36 -3.56 3.46 -7.71
N TYR A 37 -3.65 4.24 -6.63
CA TYR A 37 -4.09 3.77 -5.32
C TYR A 37 -5.61 3.53 -5.27
N PHE A 38 -6.43 4.56 -5.52
CA PHE A 38 -7.87 4.53 -5.27
C PHE A 38 -8.73 4.26 -6.50
N GLY A 39 -8.12 4.16 -7.68
CA GLY A 39 -8.81 3.95 -8.96
C GLY A 39 -9.43 5.21 -9.54
N ARG A 40 -10.17 5.04 -10.64
CA ARG A 40 -10.86 6.14 -11.34
C ARG A 40 -12.24 6.42 -10.77
N LEU A 41 -12.92 5.38 -10.28
CA LEU A 41 -14.24 5.48 -9.68
C LEU A 41 -14.17 6.13 -8.30
N GLU A 42 -15.32 6.59 -7.82
CA GLU A 42 -15.48 7.03 -6.42
C GLU A 42 -15.09 5.90 -5.47
N TRP A 43 -14.61 6.29 -4.29
CA TRP A 43 -13.93 5.36 -3.39
C TRP A 43 -14.80 4.14 -3.02
N TYR A 44 -16.11 4.35 -2.82
CA TYR A 44 -17.09 3.33 -2.45
C TYR A 44 -17.55 2.46 -3.62
N LYS A 45 -17.22 2.80 -4.87
CA LYS A 45 -17.51 1.98 -6.06
C LYS A 45 -16.33 1.08 -6.44
N ASN A 46 -15.18 1.26 -5.81
CA ASN A 46 -13.98 0.51 -6.15
C ASN A 46 -13.82 -0.72 -5.25
N PHE A 47 -13.89 -1.90 -5.86
CA PHE A 47 -13.65 -3.18 -5.18
C PHE A 47 -12.33 -3.22 -4.40
N ARG A 48 -11.25 -2.62 -4.92
CA ARG A 48 -9.95 -2.61 -4.22
C ARG A 48 -10.01 -1.84 -2.90
N ASN A 49 -10.81 -0.78 -2.82
CA ASN A 49 -10.93 -0.01 -1.58
C ASN A 49 -11.74 -0.80 -0.55
N TRP A 50 -12.82 -1.46 -0.98
CA TRP A 50 -13.58 -2.38 -0.11
C TRP A 50 -12.74 -3.56 0.38
N LEU A 51 -11.90 -4.11 -0.50
CA LEU A 51 -10.97 -5.18 -0.15
C LEU A 51 -9.99 -4.73 0.93
N LEU A 52 -9.43 -3.51 0.81
CA LEU A 52 -8.57 -2.93 1.84
C LEU A 52 -9.32 -2.73 3.15
N ILE A 53 -10.53 -2.14 3.11
CA ILE A 53 -11.34 -1.88 4.31
C ILE A 53 -11.65 -3.20 5.04
N ALA A 54 -12.09 -4.23 4.31
CA ALA A 54 -12.38 -5.54 4.88
C ALA A 54 -11.12 -6.20 5.48
N ALA A 55 -9.98 -6.07 4.79
CA ALA A 55 -8.71 -6.57 5.29
C ALA A 55 -8.31 -5.87 6.60
N LEU A 56 -8.34 -4.53 6.62
CA LEU A 56 -7.99 -3.73 7.80
C LEU A 56 -8.88 -4.06 8.99
N LEU A 57 -10.20 -4.13 8.79
CA LEU A 57 -11.16 -4.50 9.85
C LEU A 57 -10.84 -5.87 10.46
N LEU A 58 -10.57 -6.88 9.63
CA LEU A 58 -10.26 -8.22 10.12
C LEU A 58 -8.91 -8.28 10.85
N ILE A 59 -7.90 -7.57 10.37
CA ILE A 59 -6.58 -7.59 10.98
C ILE A 59 -6.60 -6.80 12.29
N GLU A 60 -7.27 -5.65 12.34
CA GLU A 60 -7.36 -4.81 13.53
C GLU A 60 -8.06 -5.52 14.70
N ILE A 61 -9.11 -6.30 14.41
CA ILE A 61 -9.87 -7.03 15.44
C ILE A 61 -9.15 -8.32 15.87
N PHE A 62 -8.54 -9.06 14.94
CA PHE A 62 -8.12 -10.45 15.19
C PHE A 62 -6.62 -10.70 15.15
N ALA A 63 -5.79 -9.77 14.67
CA ALA A 63 -4.34 -9.95 14.57
C ALA A 63 -3.61 -9.20 15.71
N PRO A 64 -2.45 -9.71 16.16
CA PRO A 64 -1.65 -9.02 17.14
C PRO A 64 -1.03 -7.76 16.53
N LEU A 65 -0.75 -6.76 17.39
CA LEU A 65 -0.23 -5.46 16.99
C LEU A 65 1.02 -5.57 16.11
N LYS A 66 1.97 -6.46 16.47
CA LYS A 66 3.18 -6.69 15.66
C LYS A 66 2.87 -7.12 14.23
N THR A 67 1.83 -7.92 14.01
CA THR A 67 1.42 -8.35 12.67
C THR A 67 0.83 -7.19 11.87
N ILE A 68 -0.01 -6.35 12.48
CA ILE A 68 -0.55 -5.15 11.84
C ILE A 68 0.59 -4.25 11.34
N PHE A 69 1.56 -3.94 12.22
CA PHE A 69 2.70 -3.11 11.86
C PHE A 69 3.63 -3.77 10.83
N LEU A 70 3.84 -5.08 10.89
CA LEU A 70 4.59 -5.82 9.87
C LEU A 70 3.96 -5.66 8.48
N MET A 71 2.64 -5.69 8.39
CA MET A 71 1.94 -5.53 7.11
C MET A 71 2.07 -4.11 6.55
N PHE A 72 1.98 -3.10 7.42
CA PHE A 72 2.24 -1.71 7.04
C PHE A 72 3.69 -1.49 6.62
N PHE A 73 4.65 -2.09 7.33
CA PHE A 73 6.07 -2.04 7.01
C PHE A 73 6.36 -2.60 5.62
N LEU A 74 5.84 -3.80 5.31
CA LEU A 74 6.00 -4.43 4.01
C LEU A 74 5.35 -3.62 2.89
N ALA A 75 4.14 -3.09 3.12
CA ALA A 75 3.47 -2.22 2.16
C ALA A 75 4.27 -0.94 1.89
N ALA A 76 4.81 -0.31 2.93
CA ALA A 76 5.59 0.91 2.81
C ALA A 76 6.89 0.69 2.05
N LEU A 77 7.62 -0.40 2.33
CA LEU A 77 8.80 -0.78 1.57
C LEU A 77 8.48 -0.99 0.08
N LEU A 78 7.39 -1.68 -0.22
CA LEU A 78 7.01 -1.93 -1.61
C LEU A 78 6.61 -0.63 -2.34
N PHE A 79 5.80 0.22 -1.70
CA PHE A 79 5.46 1.52 -2.28
C PHE A 79 6.66 2.46 -2.39
N MET A 80 7.62 2.39 -1.47
CA MET A 80 8.89 3.08 -1.58
C MET A 80 9.65 2.63 -2.82
N CYS A 81 9.79 1.33 -3.07
CA CYS A 81 10.41 0.80 -4.29
C CYS A 81 9.69 1.29 -5.56
N LEU A 82 8.35 1.30 -5.56
CA LEU A 82 7.57 1.81 -6.69
C LEU A 82 7.76 3.31 -6.92
N CYS A 83 7.80 4.11 -5.85
CA CYS A 83 8.06 5.55 -5.94
C CYS A 83 9.48 5.83 -6.45
N PHE A 84 10.48 5.09 -5.96
CA PHE A 84 11.86 5.18 -6.44
C PHE A 84 11.96 4.82 -7.93
N ARG A 85 11.30 3.73 -8.36
CA ARG A 85 11.20 3.35 -9.78
C ARG A 85 10.59 4.49 -10.60
N ASN A 86 9.49 5.07 -10.14
CA ASN A 86 8.84 6.18 -10.84
C ASN A 86 9.74 7.43 -10.92
N LEU A 87 10.49 7.76 -9.87
CA LEU A 87 11.48 8.84 -9.90
C LEU A 87 12.57 8.57 -10.94
N LYS A 88 13.13 7.36 -10.94
CA LYS A 88 14.18 6.94 -11.88
C LYS A 88 13.72 7.00 -13.33
N HIS A 89 12.49 6.57 -13.62
CA HIS A 89 11.91 6.54 -14.96
C HIS A 89 11.08 7.78 -15.32
N ARG A 90 11.10 8.83 -14.49
CA ARG A 90 10.34 10.08 -14.69
C ARG A 90 8.85 9.87 -14.97
N VAL A 91 8.23 8.91 -14.26
CA VAL A 91 6.81 8.57 -14.39
C VAL A 91 5.96 9.49 -13.50
N GLY A 92 5.14 10.32 -14.13
CA GLY A 92 4.27 11.29 -13.43
C GLY A 92 5.05 12.48 -12.86
N LEU A 93 4.44 13.21 -11.93
CA LEU A 93 5.10 14.36 -11.30
C LEU A 93 6.16 13.88 -10.28
N PRO A 94 7.44 14.25 -10.45
CA PRO A 94 8.52 13.78 -9.58
C PRO A 94 8.37 14.30 -8.14
N SER A 95 7.78 15.48 -7.94
CA SER A 95 7.50 16.03 -6.61
C SER A 95 6.58 15.11 -5.80
N VAL A 96 5.51 14.60 -6.42
CA VAL A 96 4.56 13.69 -5.76
C VAL A 96 5.22 12.35 -5.43
N SER A 97 6.05 11.83 -6.34
CA SER A 97 6.84 10.62 -6.09
C SER A 97 7.78 10.78 -4.90
N LEU A 98 8.43 11.94 -4.78
CA LEU A 98 9.37 12.25 -3.72
C LEU A 98 8.66 12.39 -2.36
N TRP A 99 7.53 13.12 -2.32
CA TRP A 99 6.70 13.22 -1.11
C TRP A 99 6.21 11.85 -0.63
N LEU A 100 5.73 11.01 -1.56
CA LEU A 100 5.30 9.65 -1.22
C LEU A 100 6.48 8.78 -0.77
N PHE A 101 7.65 8.90 -1.39
CA PHE A 101 8.85 8.17 -0.97
C PHE A 101 9.25 8.54 0.47
N LEU A 102 9.32 9.84 0.80
CA LEU A 102 9.61 10.31 2.16
C LEU A 102 8.55 9.88 3.17
N GLY A 103 7.26 9.96 2.79
CA GLY A 103 6.17 9.46 3.64
C GLY A 103 6.32 7.97 3.95
N ASN A 104 6.70 7.16 2.95
CA ASN A 104 6.97 5.74 3.15
C ASN A 104 8.25 5.51 3.98
N MET A 105 9.30 6.34 3.90
CA MET A 105 10.46 6.26 4.80
C MET A 105 10.03 6.38 6.26
N ILE A 106 9.20 7.39 6.57
CA ILE A 106 8.70 7.62 7.93
C ILE A 106 7.87 6.43 8.38
N LEU A 107 7.00 5.91 7.51
CA LEU A 107 6.14 4.77 7.85
C LEU A 107 6.95 3.50 8.08
N VAL A 108 8.00 3.24 7.30
CA VAL A 108 8.97 2.15 7.53
C VAL A 108 9.68 2.32 8.86
N ALA A 109 10.15 3.53 9.20
CA ALA A 109 10.82 3.77 10.48
C ALA A 109 9.88 3.52 11.67
N LEU A 110 8.68 4.11 11.65
CA LEU A 110 7.69 3.97 12.74
C LEU A 110 7.18 2.54 12.89
N SER A 111 6.92 1.83 11.78
CA SER A 111 6.50 0.43 11.86
C SER A 111 7.64 -0.49 12.25
N GLY A 112 8.86 -0.21 11.79
CA GLY A 112 10.06 -0.95 12.16
C GLY A 112 10.35 -0.90 13.66
N THR A 113 10.22 0.27 14.31
CA THR A 113 10.41 0.36 15.77
C THR A 113 9.42 -0.52 16.53
N VAL A 114 8.15 -0.56 16.13
CA VAL A 114 7.14 -1.40 16.78
C VAL A 114 7.38 -2.90 16.55
N ILE A 115 7.93 -3.29 15.40
CA ILE A 115 8.18 -4.70 15.07
C ILE A 115 9.42 -5.24 15.79
N PHE A 116 10.50 -4.45 15.80
CA PHE A 116 11.83 -4.92 16.23
C PHE A 116 12.21 -4.51 17.65
N ALA A 117 11.63 -3.42 18.18
CA ALA A 117 11.98 -2.91 19.51
C ALA A 117 10.89 -3.14 20.57
N LEU A 118 9.61 -3.21 20.15
CA LEU A 118 8.48 -3.64 20.99
C LEU A 118 8.19 -5.12 20.76
#